data_AF-A0A2Z6AG06-F1
#
_entry.id   AF-A0A2Z6AG06-F1
#
_cell.length_a   1.000
_cell.length_b   1.000
_cell.length_c   1.000
_cell.angle_alpha   90.00
_cell.angle_beta   90.00
_cell.angle_gamma   90.00
#
_symmetry.space_group_name_H-M   'P 1'
#
loop_
_entity.id
_entity.type
_entity.pdbx_description
1 polymer ?
#
loop_
_entity_poly.entity_id
_entity_poly.type
_entity_poly.pdbx_seq_one_letter_code
_entity_poly.pdbx_strand_id
1 'polypeptide(L)'
;MTRQIMFTLAGLALFATNAPAIAQQAAAPAAATLNSRLTGDLVPTHDPVIAREGDTYHVFSTGHGKRLIETRTSKDLVTWTAGDPIFTALPAWAKDAIPGSDGMWAPDIAHVNGRYRLYYSVSTFGSNRSAIGLATSPTLDPKAKNYAWRDEGLVVMSTKDDDYNAIDPNFIIDREGRHWLSLGSFWTGIKLFELDPKTGKPKDAKKPVSIARRPAPPAARLRSRRPSSSIMAAIIG
;
A
#
# COMPACT_ATOMS: atom_id res chain seq x y z
N MET A 1 57.28 -43.24 37.99
CA MET A 1 57.42 -44.69 38.25
C MET A 1 56.07 -45.34 38.06
N THR A 2 56.07 -46.39 37.24
CA THR A 2 54.95 -47.17 36.70
C THR A 2 54.15 -47.92 37.76
N ARG A 3 52.82 -48.07 37.54
CA ARG A 3 51.87 -49.15 37.95
C ARG A 3 50.53 -48.57 38.41
N GLN A 4 49.35 -49.19 38.30
CA GLN A 4 48.75 -50.27 37.51
C GLN A 4 47.24 -50.19 37.86
N ILE A 5 46.37 -50.43 36.87
CA ILE A 5 45.11 -51.23 36.91
C ILE A 5 44.05 -50.90 37.98
N MET A 6 42.83 -50.54 37.54
CA MET A 6 41.62 -51.30 37.91
C MET A 6 40.46 -51.04 36.94
N PHE A 7 40.05 -52.12 36.27
CA PHE A 7 38.79 -52.24 35.55
C PHE A 7 37.64 -52.38 36.55
N THR A 8 36.51 -51.74 36.27
CA THR A 8 35.21 -52.14 36.84
C THR A 8 34.18 -52.05 35.72
N LEU A 9 33.77 -53.22 35.19
CA LEU A 9 32.59 -53.34 34.34
C LEU A 9 31.35 -53.20 35.23
N ALA A 10 30.54 -52.18 34.96
CA ALA A 10 29.15 -52.15 35.40
C ALA A 10 28.27 -52.47 34.18
N GLY A 11 27.64 -53.65 34.20
CA GLY A 11 26.70 -54.08 33.17
C GLY A 11 25.45 -53.21 33.17
N LEU A 12 25.17 -52.56 32.04
CA LEU A 12 23.90 -51.87 31.80
C LEU A 12 22.92 -52.85 31.16
N ALA A 13 21.91 -53.28 31.91
CA ALA A 13 20.78 -54.03 31.36
C ALA A 13 19.93 -53.09 30.49
N LEU A 14 19.86 -53.35 29.18
CA LEU A 14 18.99 -52.65 28.24
C LEU A 14 17.55 -53.14 28.43
N PHE A 15 16.69 -52.35 29.07
CA PHE A 15 15.24 -52.55 29.00
C PHE A 15 14.74 -51.94 27.69
N ALA A 16 14.46 -52.79 26.70
CA ALA A 16 13.76 -52.37 25.48
C ALA A 16 12.29 -52.07 25.83
N THR A 17 11.94 -50.79 25.89
CA THR A 17 10.54 -50.36 26.01
C THR A 17 9.93 -50.29 24.60
N ASN A 18 8.99 -51.19 24.31
CA ASN A 18 8.19 -51.11 23.09
C ASN A 18 7.14 -50.02 23.29
N ALA A 19 7.44 -48.79 22.88
CA ALA A 19 6.44 -47.74 22.77
C ALA A 19 5.62 -47.96 21.48
N PRO A 20 4.28 -47.96 21.52
CA PRO A 20 3.48 -48.03 20.31
C PRO A 20 3.70 -46.76 19.48
N ALA A 21 4.08 -46.93 18.23
CA ALA A 21 4.14 -45.83 17.27
C ALA A 21 2.72 -45.29 17.06
N ILE A 22 2.44 -44.11 17.63
CA ILE A 22 1.24 -43.35 17.28
C ILE A 22 1.43 -42.89 15.84
N ALA A 23 0.69 -43.50 14.92
CA ALA A 23 0.67 -43.05 13.53
C ALA A 23 0.16 -41.61 13.49
N GLN A 24 1.03 -40.68 13.13
CA GLN A 24 0.67 -39.28 12.97
C GLN A 24 -0.27 -39.18 11.77
N GLN A 25 -1.55 -38.88 12.05
CA GLN A 25 -2.55 -38.68 11.03
C GLN A 25 -2.05 -37.56 10.09
N ALA A 26 -1.86 -37.89 8.81
CA ALA A 26 -1.47 -36.90 7.81
C ALA A 26 -2.52 -35.77 7.82
N ALA A 27 -2.05 -34.54 7.98
CA ALA A 27 -2.91 -33.37 7.91
C ALA A 27 -3.63 -33.37 6.55
N ALA A 28 -4.96 -33.21 6.56
CA ALA A 28 -5.72 -33.05 5.33
C ALA A 28 -5.15 -31.88 4.51
N PRO A 29 -5.05 -32.00 3.17
CA PRO A 29 -4.55 -30.91 2.34
C PRO A 29 -5.41 -29.67 2.59
N ALA A 30 -4.75 -28.56 2.94
CA ALA A 30 -5.43 -27.29 3.15
C ALA A 30 -6.24 -26.93 1.90
N ALA A 31 -7.51 -26.57 2.08
CA ALA A 31 -8.36 -26.14 0.97
C ALA A 31 -7.69 -24.96 0.25
N ALA A 32 -7.66 -25.01 -1.08
CA ALA A 32 -7.12 -23.93 -1.90
C ALA A 32 -7.81 -22.61 -1.52
N THR A 33 -7.02 -21.62 -1.14
CA THR A 33 -7.52 -20.28 -0.85
C THR A 33 -7.72 -19.51 -2.15
N LEU A 34 -8.48 -18.40 -2.11
CA LEU A 34 -8.52 -17.46 -3.24
C LEU A 34 -7.11 -17.04 -3.67
N ASN A 35 -6.24 -16.77 -2.70
CA ASN A 35 -4.86 -16.34 -2.95
C ASN A 35 -4.00 -17.43 -3.60
N SER A 36 -4.21 -18.71 -3.26
CA SER A 36 -3.43 -19.81 -3.85
C SER A 36 -3.78 -20.08 -5.32
N ARG A 37 -4.81 -19.42 -5.87
CA ARG A 37 -5.17 -19.51 -7.28
C ARG A 37 -4.52 -18.41 -8.13
N LEU A 38 -4.03 -17.34 -7.52
CA LEU A 38 -3.41 -16.23 -8.26
C LEU A 38 -2.12 -16.70 -8.93
N THR A 39 -1.91 -16.28 -10.18
CA THR A 39 -0.71 -16.62 -10.96
C THR A 39 -0.20 -15.43 -11.77
N GLY A 40 1.00 -15.58 -12.35
CA GLY A 40 1.65 -14.54 -13.15
C GLY A 40 2.43 -13.54 -12.28
N ASP A 41 2.43 -12.29 -12.70
CA ASP A 41 3.25 -11.22 -12.10
C ASP A 41 2.57 -10.65 -10.86
N LEU A 42 2.73 -11.29 -9.70
CA LEU A 42 2.05 -10.89 -8.47
C LEU A 42 2.88 -9.92 -7.58
N VAL A 43 4.20 -9.89 -7.75
CA VAL A 43 5.13 -9.19 -6.84
C VAL A 43 6.05 -8.27 -7.63
N PRO A 44 6.37 -7.05 -7.15
CA PRO A 44 5.84 -6.40 -5.94
C PRO A 44 4.46 -5.77 -6.20
N THR A 45 3.51 -5.99 -5.30
CA THR A 45 2.20 -5.30 -5.31
C THR A 45 1.92 -4.81 -3.89
N HIS A 46 1.94 -3.49 -3.71
CA HIS A 46 1.77 -2.85 -2.40
C HIS A 46 0.80 -1.69 -2.56
N ASP A 47 -0.19 -1.58 -1.67
CA ASP A 47 -1.31 -0.63 -1.77
C ASP A 47 -2.05 -0.70 -3.12
N PRO A 48 -2.58 -1.87 -3.53
CA PRO A 48 -3.22 -2.01 -4.83
C PRO A 48 -4.59 -1.30 -4.88
N VAL A 49 -4.84 -0.60 -5.98
CA VAL A 49 -6.18 -0.22 -6.42
C VAL A 49 -6.49 -0.87 -7.77
N ILE A 50 -7.76 -1.17 -8.03
CA ILE A 50 -8.21 -1.84 -9.25
C ILE A 50 -9.26 -1.01 -9.99
N ALA A 51 -9.13 -0.94 -11.32
CA ALA A 51 -10.15 -0.46 -12.23
C ALA A 51 -10.41 -1.49 -13.32
N ARG A 52 -11.54 -1.35 -14.02
CA ARG A 52 -11.85 -2.16 -15.21
C ARG A 52 -12.13 -1.25 -16.39
N GLU A 53 -11.54 -1.56 -17.55
CA GLU A 53 -11.86 -0.96 -18.85
C GLU A 53 -12.17 -2.10 -19.84
N GLY A 54 -13.39 -2.12 -20.36
CA GLY A 54 -13.87 -3.22 -21.19
C GLY A 54 -13.81 -4.57 -20.47
N ASP A 55 -13.06 -5.52 -21.02
CA ASP A 55 -12.82 -6.86 -20.47
C ASP A 55 -11.50 -6.96 -19.68
N THR A 56 -10.79 -5.86 -19.47
CA THR A 56 -9.49 -5.83 -18.78
C THR A 56 -9.61 -5.20 -17.40
N TYR A 57 -9.10 -5.90 -16.39
CA TYR A 57 -8.83 -5.36 -15.07
C TYR A 57 -7.42 -4.78 -15.05
N HIS A 58 -7.28 -3.61 -14.45
CA HIS A 58 -6.02 -2.88 -14.28
C HIS A 58 -5.78 -2.66 -12.80
N VAL A 59 -4.60 -3.09 -12.31
CA VAL A 59 -4.14 -2.79 -10.96
C VAL A 59 -3.04 -1.74 -11.03
N PHE A 60 -3.15 -0.75 -10.15
CA PHE A 60 -2.12 0.25 -9.89
C PHE A 60 -1.64 0.08 -8.46
N SER A 61 -0.34 0.17 -8.23
CA SER A 61 0.21 -0.01 -6.89
C SER A 61 1.44 0.88 -6.66
N THR A 62 1.83 1.02 -5.40
CA THR A 62 3.01 1.76 -4.96
C THR A 62 4.25 1.35 -5.74
N GLY A 63 5.07 2.34 -6.09
CA GLY A 63 6.29 2.15 -6.85
C GLY A 63 7.39 3.16 -6.49
N HIS A 64 8.62 2.82 -6.87
CA HIS A 64 9.84 3.58 -6.53
C HIS A 64 10.83 3.64 -7.70
N GLY A 65 11.77 4.58 -7.63
CA GLY A 65 12.84 4.74 -8.59
C GLY A 65 12.31 5.08 -9.99
N LYS A 66 12.53 4.17 -10.96
CA LYS A 66 12.07 4.34 -12.34
C LYS A 66 10.68 3.74 -12.62
N ARG A 67 10.03 3.18 -11.60
CA ARG A 67 8.70 2.56 -11.71
C ARG A 67 7.81 3.14 -10.61
N LEU A 68 7.42 4.41 -10.75
CA LEU A 68 6.82 5.16 -9.64
C LEU A 68 5.38 4.75 -9.34
N ILE A 69 4.63 4.30 -10.35
CA ILE A 69 3.36 3.58 -10.16
C ILE A 69 3.46 2.29 -10.95
N GLU A 70 3.41 1.16 -10.26
CA GLU A 70 3.41 -0.16 -10.86
C GLU A 70 2.05 -0.46 -11.49
N THR A 71 2.06 -1.15 -12.64
CA THR A 71 0.83 -1.51 -13.37
C THR A 71 0.77 -3.01 -13.61
N ARG A 72 -0.43 -3.57 -13.52
CA ARG A 72 -0.73 -4.96 -13.88
C ARG A 72 -2.07 -5.04 -14.57
N THR A 73 -2.23 -6.05 -15.43
CA THR A 73 -3.52 -6.33 -16.07
C THR A 73 -3.91 -7.79 -15.92
N SER A 74 -5.22 -8.03 -15.96
CA SER A 74 -5.81 -9.37 -15.96
C SER A 74 -7.14 -9.36 -16.70
N LYS A 75 -7.52 -10.50 -17.30
CA LYS A 75 -8.86 -10.71 -17.89
C LYS A 75 -9.79 -11.46 -16.94
N ASP A 76 -9.24 -12.16 -15.95
CA ASP A 76 -9.94 -13.15 -15.13
C ASP A 76 -9.81 -12.92 -13.61
N LEU A 77 -9.09 -11.88 -13.19
CA LEU A 77 -8.71 -11.57 -11.78
C LEU A 77 -7.78 -12.61 -11.14
N VAL A 78 -7.29 -13.58 -11.91
CA VAL A 78 -6.51 -14.72 -11.42
C VAL A 78 -5.09 -14.67 -11.98
N THR A 79 -4.95 -14.52 -13.29
CA THR A 79 -3.68 -14.46 -13.99
C THR A 79 -3.34 -13.00 -14.27
N TRP A 80 -2.20 -12.54 -13.74
CA TRP A 80 -1.78 -11.15 -13.85
C TRP A 80 -0.53 -11.00 -14.71
N THR A 81 -0.47 -9.93 -15.49
CA THR A 81 0.69 -9.56 -16.31
C THR A 81 1.13 -8.15 -15.95
N ALA A 82 2.41 -7.96 -15.65
CA ALA A 82 3.01 -6.67 -15.38
C ALA A 82 3.02 -5.79 -16.64
N GLY A 83 2.75 -4.51 -16.46
CA GLY A 83 2.86 -3.50 -17.50
C GLY A 83 4.00 -2.52 -17.26
N ASP A 84 4.06 -1.53 -18.14
CA ASP A 84 4.95 -0.37 -17.98
C ASP A 84 4.46 0.53 -16.84
N PRO A 85 5.37 1.20 -16.11
CA PRO A 85 4.97 2.13 -15.07
C PRO A 85 4.33 3.38 -15.68
N ILE A 86 3.43 4.02 -14.94
CA ILE A 86 2.82 5.28 -15.41
C ILE A 86 3.85 6.41 -15.46
N PHE A 87 4.70 6.47 -14.44
CA PHE A 87 5.74 7.50 -14.31
C PHE A 87 7.10 6.86 -14.08
N THR A 88 8.10 7.35 -14.82
CA THR A 88 9.51 6.94 -14.66
C THR A 88 10.35 7.97 -13.90
N ALA A 89 9.78 9.15 -13.63
CA ALA A 89 10.38 10.20 -12.82
C ALA A 89 9.28 11.04 -12.17
N LEU A 90 9.56 11.54 -10.96
CA LEU A 90 8.64 12.44 -10.27
C LEU A 90 8.50 13.75 -11.07
N PRO A 91 7.28 14.31 -11.19
CA PRO A 91 7.09 15.67 -11.70
C PRO A 91 7.91 16.69 -10.92
N ALA A 92 8.31 17.79 -11.57
CA ALA A 92 9.14 18.82 -10.95
C ALA A 92 8.52 19.37 -9.65
N TRP A 93 7.21 19.68 -9.69
CA TRP A 93 6.48 20.19 -8.53
C TRP A 93 6.56 19.22 -7.34
N ALA A 94 6.53 17.90 -7.59
CA ALA A 94 6.53 16.89 -6.53
C ALA A 94 7.91 16.78 -5.88
N LYS A 95 8.99 16.88 -6.67
CA LYS A 95 10.37 16.93 -6.18
C LYS A 95 10.62 18.16 -5.31
N ASP A 96 10.11 19.31 -5.74
CA ASP A 96 10.24 20.57 -5.01
C ASP A 96 9.40 20.56 -3.72
N ALA A 97 8.17 20.05 -3.81
CA ALA A 97 7.27 19.93 -2.67
C ALA A 97 7.83 18.97 -1.61
N ILE A 98 8.37 17.83 -2.03
CA ILE A 98 8.84 16.73 -1.17
C ILE A 98 10.29 16.32 -1.53
N PRO A 99 11.29 17.11 -1.14
CA PRO A 99 12.68 16.79 -1.39
C PRO A 99 13.08 15.45 -0.75
N GLY A 100 13.79 14.62 -1.52
CA GLY A 100 14.25 13.29 -1.09
C GLY A 100 13.23 12.16 -1.28
N SER A 101 12.04 12.44 -1.83
CA SER A 101 11.12 11.39 -2.23
C SER A 101 11.63 10.65 -3.49
N ASP A 102 11.43 9.33 -3.52
CA ASP A 102 11.86 8.45 -4.61
C ASP A 102 10.72 7.61 -5.21
N GLY A 103 9.47 7.84 -4.79
CA GLY A 103 8.34 6.97 -5.11
C GLY A 103 7.01 7.71 -5.17
N MET A 104 6.02 7.03 -5.75
CA MET A 104 4.61 7.41 -5.61
C MET A 104 3.85 6.26 -4.95
N TRP A 105 3.04 6.58 -3.93
CA TRP A 105 2.48 5.58 -3.03
C TRP A 105 0.95 5.60 -3.02
N ALA A 106 0.37 4.44 -2.70
CA ALA A 106 -1.04 4.20 -2.45
C ALA A 106 -1.95 4.91 -3.46
N PRO A 107 -1.85 4.55 -4.76
CA PRO A 107 -2.68 5.17 -5.77
C PRO A 107 -4.16 4.82 -5.58
N ASP A 108 -5.04 5.72 -6.00
CA ASP A 108 -6.48 5.49 -6.12
C ASP A 108 -6.96 5.92 -7.50
N ILE A 109 -7.84 5.13 -8.11
CA ILE A 109 -8.28 5.32 -9.50
C ILE A 109 -9.80 5.40 -9.59
N ALA A 110 -10.29 6.43 -10.30
CA ALA A 110 -11.71 6.59 -10.57
C ALA A 110 -11.96 7.08 -12.01
N HIS A 111 -13.02 6.58 -12.65
CA HIS A 111 -13.44 7.08 -13.96
C HIS A 111 -14.52 8.15 -13.80
N VAL A 112 -14.18 9.40 -14.16
CA VAL A 112 -15.01 10.58 -13.90
C VAL A 112 -14.98 11.52 -15.11
N ASN A 113 -16.15 11.86 -15.65
CA ASN A 113 -16.30 12.76 -16.80
C ASN A 113 -15.51 12.29 -18.04
N GLY A 114 -15.54 10.98 -18.33
CA GLY A 114 -14.90 10.40 -19.52
C GLY A 114 -13.37 10.32 -19.46
N ARG A 115 -12.78 10.44 -18.25
CA ARG A 115 -11.35 10.25 -18.03
C ARG A 115 -11.09 9.52 -16.72
N TYR A 116 -10.05 8.73 -16.69
CA TYR A 116 -9.50 8.15 -15.48
C TYR A 116 -8.74 9.22 -14.69
N ARG A 117 -8.95 9.25 -13.38
CA ARG A 117 -8.27 10.10 -12.39
C ARG A 117 -7.50 9.20 -11.45
N LEU A 118 -6.18 9.28 -11.48
CA LEU A 118 -5.28 8.56 -10.59
C LEU A 118 -4.71 9.53 -9.56
N TYR A 119 -5.23 9.45 -8.34
CA TYR A 119 -4.63 10.15 -7.20
C TYR A 119 -3.46 9.32 -6.68
N TYR A 120 -2.39 9.97 -6.23
CA TYR A 120 -1.21 9.29 -5.70
C TYR A 120 -0.52 10.13 -4.64
N SER A 121 0.21 9.48 -3.74
CA SER A 121 0.95 10.12 -2.67
C SER A 121 2.43 10.31 -3.03
N VAL A 122 3.03 11.39 -2.54
CA VAL A 122 4.49 11.63 -2.57
C VAL A 122 4.90 12.04 -1.16
N SER A 123 5.84 11.30 -0.59
CA SER A 123 6.21 11.48 0.82
C SER A 123 7.62 10.92 1.10
N THR A 124 8.07 11.06 2.34
CA THR A 124 9.26 10.42 2.91
C THR A 124 8.88 9.72 4.21
N PHE A 125 9.56 8.61 4.52
CA PHE A 125 9.15 7.74 5.61
C PHE A 125 9.22 8.45 6.98
N GLY A 126 8.15 8.37 7.77
CA GLY A 126 8.06 8.99 9.10
C GLY A 126 7.82 10.50 9.12
N SER A 127 7.51 11.12 7.97
CA SER A 127 7.21 12.55 7.82
C SER A 127 5.74 12.79 7.47
N ASN A 128 5.18 13.93 7.87
CA ASN A 128 3.91 14.48 7.34
C ASN A 128 4.11 15.67 6.42
N ARG A 129 5.35 15.99 6.03
CA ARG A 129 5.55 16.79 4.83
C ARG A 129 5.30 15.86 3.65
N SER A 130 4.10 15.92 3.11
CA SER A 130 3.58 14.98 2.12
C SER A 130 2.61 15.68 1.18
N ALA A 131 2.44 15.13 -0.02
CA ALA A 131 1.57 15.69 -1.03
C ALA A 131 0.81 14.59 -1.77
N ILE A 132 -0.44 14.87 -2.12
CA ILE A 132 -1.21 14.08 -3.07
C ILE A 132 -1.21 14.81 -4.41
N GLY A 133 -0.85 14.10 -5.47
CA GLY A 133 -0.96 14.53 -6.86
C GLY A 133 -2.16 13.89 -7.56
N LEU A 134 -2.47 14.38 -8.76
CA LEU A 134 -3.47 13.81 -9.64
C LEU A 134 -2.87 13.64 -11.04
N ALA A 135 -3.00 12.44 -11.60
CA ALA A 135 -2.78 12.19 -13.02
C ALA A 135 -4.11 11.84 -13.70
N THR A 136 -4.27 12.18 -14.98
CA THR A 136 -5.44 11.77 -15.76
C THR A 136 -5.08 11.11 -17.08
N SER A 137 -5.90 10.16 -17.50
CA SER A 137 -5.80 9.51 -18.82
C SER A 137 -7.19 9.30 -19.41
N PRO A 138 -7.40 9.42 -20.73
CA PRO A 138 -8.70 9.13 -21.34
C PRO A 138 -9.01 7.62 -21.39
N THR A 139 -8.00 6.77 -21.23
CA THR A 139 -8.11 5.30 -21.34
C THR A 139 -7.01 4.61 -20.53
N LEU A 140 -7.19 3.36 -20.13
CA LEU A 140 -6.19 2.54 -19.47
C LEU A 140 -5.48 1.58 -20.44
N ASP A 141 -5.98 1.42 -21.66
CA ASP A 141 -5.36 0.59 -22.70
C ASP A 141 -4.13 1.28 -23.31
N PRO A 142 -2.88 0.79 -23.06
CA PRO A 142 -1.67 1.36 -23.64
C PRO A 142 -1.59 1.28 -25.16
N LYS A 143 -2.45 0.48 -25.81
CA LYS A 143 -2.53 0.35 -27.28
C LYS A 143 -3.50 1.35 -27.91
N ALA A 144 -4.33 2.03 -27.13
CA ALA A 144 -5.26 3.02 -27.64
C ALA A 144 -4.52 4.27 -28.15
N LYS A 145 -4.98 4.82 -29.28
CA LYS A 145 -4.33 5.98 -29.92
C LYS A 145 -4.26 7.23 -29.05
N ASN A 146 -5.21 7.39 -28.13
CA ASN A 146 -5.30 8.51 -27.20
C ASN A 146 -4.75 8.16 -25.81
N TYR A 147 -4.09 7.00 -25.62
CA TYR A 147 -3.47 6.66 -24.34
C TYR A 147 -2.38 7.67 -23.98
N ALA A 148 -2.62 8.41 -22.90
CA ALA A 148 -1.69 9.41 -22.40
C ALA A 148 -2.04 9.78 -20.95
N TRP A 149 -1.05 9.67 -20.07
CA TRP A 149 -1.15 10.20 -18.71
C TRP A 149 -0.68 11.65 -18.67
N ARG A 150 -1.55 12.54 -18.18
CA ARG A 150 -1.27 13.95 -17.92
C ARG A 150 -1.17 14.18 -16.42
N ASP A 151 -0.09 14.80 -15.98
CA ASP A 151 0.04 15.33 -14.62
C ASP A 151 -0.85 16.58 -14.46
N GLU A 152 -1.81 16.53 -13.53
CA GLU A 152 -2.67 17.65 -13.14
C GLU A 152 -2.11 18.42 -11.94
N GLY A 153 -0.96 17.99 -11.40
CA GLY A 153 -0.27 18.65 -10.32
C GLY A 153 -0.84 18.37 -8.93
N LEU A 154 -0.46 19.23 -7.99
CA LEU A 154 -0.83 19.15 -6.57
C LEU A 154 -2.35 19.18 -6.35
N VAL A 155 -2.81 18.33 -5.43
CA VAL A 155 -4.21 18.22 -4.95
C VAL A 155 -4.31 18.68 -3.49
N VAL A 156 -3.61 18.01 -2.58
CA VAL A 156 -3.54 18.34 -1.15
C VAL A 156 -2.08 18.24 -0.69
N MET A 157 -1.66 19.13 0.19
CA MET A 157 -0.36 19.03 0.86
C MET A 157 -0.56 19.11 2.37
N SER A 158 0.30 18.42 3.11
CA SER A 158 0.51 18.63 4.53
C SER A 158 1.97 19.02 4.78
N THR A 159 2.18 19.74 5.87
CA THR A 159 3.48 20.16 6.38
C THR A 159 3.63 19.69 7.82
N LYS A 160 4.81 19.90 8.40
CA LYS A 160 5.07 19.58 9.81
C LYS A 160 4.11 20.23 10.81
N ASP A 161 3.47 21.33 10.43
CA ASP A 161 2.59 22.11 11.30
C ASP A 161 1.12 21.63 11.20
N ASP A 162 0.82 20.79 10.21
CA ASP A 162 -0.49 20.16 10.07
C ASP A 162 -0.65 18.95 11.00
N ASP A 163 -1.89 18.72 11.44
CA ASP A 163 -2.22 17.63 12.36
C ASP A 163 -2.55 16.31 11.66
N TYR A 164 -2.27 16.21 10.36
CA TYR A 164 -2.52 15.04 9.52
C TYR A 164 -1.37 14.83 8.52
N ASN A 165 -1.42 13.70 7.83
CA ASN A 165 -0.49 13.36 6.77
C ASN A 165 -1.24 13.25 5.44
N ALA A 166 -0.87 14.02 4.42
CA ALA A 166 -1.48 14.04 3.09
C ALA A 166 -0.97 12.88 2.23
N ILE A 167 -1.33 11.65 2.60
CA ILE A 167 -1.09 10.41 1.84
C ILE A 167 -2.35 9.53 1.86
N ASP A 168 -2.29 8.42 1.11
CA ASP A 168 -3.31 7.36 1.05
C ASP A 168 -4.69 7.90 0.60
N PRO A 169 -4.78 8.54 -0.58
CA PRO A 169 -6.02 9.07 -1.10
C PRO A 169 -7.03 7.97 -1.41
N ASN A 170 -8.32 8.25 -1.22
CA ASN A 170 -9.41 7.48 -1.80
C ASN A 170 -10.55 8.42 -2.22
N PHE A 171 -10.95 8.32 -3.49
CA PHE A 171 -11.99 9.14 -4.10
C PHE A 171 -13.35 8.45 -4.04
N ILE A 172 -14.38 9.19 -3.65
CA ILE A 172 -15.77 8.75 -3.72
C ILE A 172 -16.69 9.84 -4.26
N ILE A 173 -17.82 9.42 -4.82
CA ILE A 173 -18.95 10.30 -5.15
C ILE A 173 -20.11 9.88 -4.24
N ASP A 174 -20.70 10.84 -3.53
CA ASP A 174 -21.85 10.56 -2.68
C ASP A 174 -23.17 10.50 -3.47
N ARG A 175 -24.27 10.24 -2.76
CA ARG A 175 -25.60 10.10 -3.37
C ARG A 175 -26.14 11.41 -3.96
N GLU A 176 -25.63 12.55 -3.52
CA GLU A 176 -25.99 13.87 -4.04
C GLU A 176 -25.08 14.31 -5.20
N GLY A 177 -24.12 13.47 -5.61
CA GLY A 177 -23.18 13.77 -6.68
C GLY A 177 -22.01 14.67 -6.24
N ARG A 178 -21.79 14.87 -4.93
CA ARG A 178 -20.61 15.59 -4.44
C ARG A 178 -19.42 14.66 -4.46
N HIS A 179 -18.27 15.23 -4.79
CA HIS A 179 -17.02 14.50 -4.90
C HIS A 179 -16.23 14.69 -3.61
N TRP A 180 -15.67 13.60 -3.10
CA TRP A 180 -14.91 13.60 -1.86
C TRP A 180 -13.59 12.87 -2.03
N LEU A 181 -12.58 13.33 -1.30
CA LEU A 181 -11.30 12.66 -1.14
C LEU A 181 -11.08 12.39 0.34
N SER A 182 -11.11 11.12 0.75
CA SER A 182 -10.57 10.73 2.04
C SER A 182 -9.06 10.51 1.93
N LEU A 183 -8.33 10.81 2.99
CA LEU A 183 -6.88 10.61 3.05
C LEU A 183 -6.42 10.51 4.50
N GLY A 184 -5.21 10.00 4.72
CA GLY A 184 -4.53 10.11 5.99
C GLY A 184 -3.90 8.83 6.49
N SER A 185 -2.77 8.98 7.16
CA SER A 185 -2.05 7.91 7.83
C SER A 185 -1.38 8.46 9.09
N PHE A 186 -1.51 7.77 10.23
CA PHE A 186 -1.01 8.24 11.54
C PHE A 186 -1.58 9.63 11.96
N TRP A 187 -0.77 10.47 12.63
CA TRP A 187 -1.14 11.76 13.22
C TRP A 187 -2.51 11.73 13.91
N THR A 188 -3.41 12.68 13.61
CA THR A 188 -4.76 12.68 14.16
C THR A 188 -5.71 11.77 13.39
N GLY A 189 -5.29 11.14 12.30
CA GLY A 189 -6.08 10.18 11.52
C GLY A 189 -6.68 10.75 10.23
N ILE A 190 -7.78 10.15 9.82
CA ILE A 190 -8.36 10.29 8.48
C ILE A 190 -9.11 11.61 8.32
N LYS A 191 -8.83 12.28 7.21
CA LYS A 191 -9.44 13.53 6.77
C LYS A 191 -10.31 13.30 5.54
N LEU A 192 -11.29 14.17 5.35
CA LEU A 192 -12.19 14.21 4.20
C LEU A 192 -12.21 15.62 3.62
N PHE A 193 -11.97 15.74 2.32
CA PHE A 193 -12.02 16.98 1.57
C PHE A 193 -13.12 16.92 0.52
N GLU A 194 -13.94 17.97 0.46
CA GLU A 194 -14.87 18.13 -0.67
C GLU A 194 -14.09 18.63 -1.90
N LEU A 195 -14.30 17.99 -3.04
CA LEU A 195 -13.64 18.31 -4.30
C LEU A 195 -14.55 19.10 -5.25
N ASP A 196 -13.95 19.94 -6.08
CA ASP A 196 -14.57 20.45 -7.29
C ASP A 196 -14.69 19.30 -8.32
N PRO A 197 -15.91 18.94 -8.77
CA PRO A 197 -16.10 17.85 -9.74
C PRO A 197 -15.37 18.04 -11.07
N LYS A 198 -15.14 19.28 -11.51
CA LYS A 198 -14.46 19.60 -12.78
C LYS A 198 -12.97 19.36 -12.67
N THR A 199 -12.34 19.86 -11.60
CA THR A 199 -10.88 19.81 -11.45
C THR A 199 -10.39 18.54 -10.76
N GLY A 200 -11.22 17.96 -9.88
CA GLY A 200 -10.81 16.87 -9.00
C GLY A 200 -9.93 17.33 -7.84
N LYS A 201 -9.91 18.62 -7.53
CA LYS A 201 -9.12 19.22 -6.43
C LYS A 201 -10.02 19.78 -5.33
N PRO A 202 -9.53 19.94 -4.09
CA PRO A 202 -10.33 20.47 -2.99
C PRO A 202 -10.96 21.82 -3.31
N LYS A 203 -12.22 22.00 -2.94
CA LYS A 203 -12.87 23.32 -2.96
C LYS A 203 -12.21 24.28 -1.95
N ASP A 204 -11.78 23.75 -0.81
CA ASP A 204 -11.00 24.45 0.21
C ASP A 204 -9.95 23.51 0.80
N ALA A 205 -8.69 23.68 0.40
CA ALA A 205 -7.59 22.84 0.85
C ALA A 205 -7.21 23.04 2.34
N LYS A 206 -7.78 24.03 3.03
CA LYS A 206 -7.47 24.34 4.44
C LYS A 206 -8.54 23.87 5.43
N LYS A 207 -9.62 23.26 4.95
CA LYS A 207 -10.76 22.85 5.79
C LYS A 207 -11.12 21.37 5.64
N PRO A 208 -10.21 20.44 5.99
CA PRO A 208 -10.60 19.05 6.07
C PRO A 208 -11.60 18.80 7.21
N VAL A 209 -12.48 17.83 7.00
CA VAL A 209 -13.28 17.23 8.07
C VAL A 209 -12.56 15.99 8.60
N SER A 210 -12.40 15.86 9.92
CA SER A 210 -11.89 14.61 10.50
C SER A 210 -13.00 13.57 10.59
N ILE A 211 -12.80 12.40 9.98
CA ILE A 211 -13.81 11.32 9.93
C ILE A 211 -13.43 10.07 10.73
N ALA A 212 -12.15 9.90 11.05
CA ALA A 212 -11.68 8.91 12.03
C ALA A 212 -10.43 9.46 12.74
N ARG A 213 -10.42 9.47 14.08
CA ARG A 213 -9.32 10.06 14.84
C ARG A 213 -8.93 9.29 16.09
N ARG A 214 -7.65 9.29 16.40
CA ARG A 214 -7.10 8.83 17.69
C ARG A 214 -6.09 9.85 18.23
N PRO A 215 -6.56 10.94 18.87
CA PRO A 215 -5.66 11.92 19.46
C PRO A 215 -4.83 11.27 20.57
N ALA A 216 -3.50 11.46 20.55
CA ALA A 216 -2.67 11.04 21.67
C ALA A 216 -2.98 11.92 22.89
N PRO A 217 -3.16 11.35 24.10
CA PRO A 217 -3.33 12.15 25.31
C PRO A 217 -2.10 13.03 25.55
N PRO A 218 -2.25 14.24 26.15
CA PRO A 218 -1.17 15.21 26.30
C PRO A 218 0.13 14.65 26.92
N ALA A 219 0.01 13.68 27.84
CA ALA A 219 1.14 13.06 28.54
C ALA A 219 1.99 12.08 27.69
N ALA A 220 1.52 11.69 26.49
CA ALA A 220 2.26 10.77 25.61
C ALA A 220 3.34 11.46 24.75
N ARG A 221 3.35 12.80 24.69
CA ARG A 221 4.36 13.56 23.91
C ARG A 221 5.78 13.49 24.48
N LEU A 222 5.96 13.01 25.71
CA LEU A 222 7.26 12.96 26.41
C LEU A 222 7.98 11.61 26.33
N ARG A 223 7.45 10.61 25.62
CA ARG A 223 8.18 9.35 25.39
C ARG A 223 8.14 8.98 23.92
N SER A 224 9.20 9.32 23.20
CA SER A 224 9.51 8.82 21.87
C SER A 224 9.72 7.29 21.92
N ARG A 225 8.63 6.53 21.98
CA ARG A 225 8.68 5.11 21.65
C ARG A 225 8.73 5.01 20.13
N ARG A 226 9.88 4.61 19.59
CA ARG A 226 9.97 4.12 18.21
C ARG A 226 8.89 3.03 18.05
N PRO A 227 7.97 3.13 17.08
CA PRO A 227 7.06 2.03 16.81
C PRO A 227 7.88 0.83 16.33
N SER A 228 7.57 -0.36 16.85
CA SER A 228 8.16 -1.61 16.36
C SER A 228 7.62 -1.91 14.96
N SER A 229 8.47 -2.54 14.14
CA SER A 229 8.27 -2.80 12.71
C SER A 229 7.00 -3.58 12.36
N SER A 230 6.31 -4.19 13.33
CA SER A 230 5.13 -5.03 13.12
C SER A 230 3.80 -4.27 13.09
N ILE A 231 3.73 -3.00 13.49
CA ILE A 231 2.50 -2.17 13.40
C ILE A 231 2.40 -1.45 12.04
N MET A 232 3.49 -1.37 11.28
CA MET A 232 3.53 -0.69 9.98
C MET A 232 2.62 -1.34 8.92
N ALA A 233 2.35 -2.65 9.00
CA ALA A 233 1.57 -3.35 7.96
C ALA A 233 0.04 -3.23 8.11
N ALA A 234 -0.48 -2.71 9.23
CA ALA A 234 -1.93 -2.73 9.50
C ALA A 234 -2.64 -1.39 9.24
N ILE A 235 -1.89 -0.34 8.87
CA ILE A 235 -2.42 0.95 8.39
C ILE A 235 -1.91 1.21 6.96
N ILE A 236 -1.07 0.31 6.45
CA ILE A 236 -0.48 0.32 5.10
C ILE A 236 -0.76 -1.06 4.45
N GLY A 237 -2.04 -1.46 4.44
CA GLY A 237 -2.50 -2.77 3.97
C GLY A 237 -3.99 -2.78 3.74
#